data_AF-A0A7V5AML0-F1
#
_entry.id   AF-A0A7V5AML0-F1
#
_cell.length_a   1.000
_cell.length_b   1.000
_cell.length_c   1.000
_cell.angle_alpha   90.00
_cell.angle_beta   90.00
_cell.angle_gamma   90.00
#
_symmetry.space_group_name_H-M   'P 1'
#
loop_
_entity.id
_entity.type
_entity.pdbx_description
1 polymer ?
#
loop_
_entity_poly.entity_id
_entity_poly.type
_entity_poly.pdbx_seq_one_letter_code
_entity_poly.pdbx_strand_id
1 'polypeptide(L)'
;MTFFLYLSAGFLVGLYGTMIGAGGGFVLVPFLLFLYPAKNTDFITGVSLAVVFFNALSGTIAYTRMRRVHYRSGLIFTSTAIP
;
A
#
# COMPACT_ATOMS: atom_id res chain seq x y z
N MET A 1 -22.77 -7.70 -5.67
CA MET A 1 -21.78 -8.76 -5.37
C MET A 1 -20.33 -8.25 -5.45
N THR A 2 -19.95 -7.54 -6.51
CA THR A 2 -18.61 -6.97 -6.73
C THR A 2 -18.13 -5.99 -5.65
N PHE A 3 -19.03 -5.21 -5.04
CA PHE A 3 -18.66 -4.30 -3.94
C PHE A 3 -18.04 -5.03 -2.74
N PHE A 4 -18.64 -6.15 -2.31
CA PHE A 4 -18.12 -6.96 -1.20
C PHE A 4 -16.76 -7.59 -1.52
N LEU A 5 -16.53 -7.96 -2.78
CA LEU A 5 -15.24 -8.46 -3.25
C LEU A 5 -14.16 -7.38 -3.12
N TYR A 6 -14.44 -6.15 -3.56
CA TYR A 6 -13.47 -5.05 -3.45
C TYR A 6 -13.21 -4.62 -2.01
N LEU A 7 -14.25 -4.62 -1.18
CA LEU A 7 -14.12 -4.29 0.24
C LEU A 7 -13.24 -5.32 0.97
N SER A 8 -13.49 -6.62 0.74
CA SER A 8 -12.70 -7.69 1.36
C SER A 8 -11.27 -7.74 0.82
N ALA A 9 -11.08 -7.61 -0.50
CA ALA A 9 -9.75 -7.58 -1.10
C ALA A 9 -8.94 -6.37 -0.61
N GLY A 10 -9.53 -5.17 -0.62
CA GLY A 10 -8.89 -3.95 -0.13
C GLY A 10 -8.52 -4.05 1.35
N PHE A 11 -9.41 -4.62 2.16
CA PHE A 11 -9.14 -4.87 3.58
C PHE A 11 -7.97 -5.83 3.77
N LEU A 12 -7.98 -7.00 3.10
CA LEU A 12 -6.92 -8.00 3.22
C LEU A 12 -5.57 -7.48 2.72
N VAL A 13 -5.55 -6.80 1.57
CA VAL A 13 -4.33 -6.23 1.00
C VAL A 13 -3.78 -5.10 1.88
N GLY A 14 -4.64 -4.25 2.43
CA GLY A 14 -4.24 -3.20 3.36
C GLY A 14 -3.67 -3.76 4.66
N LEU A 15 -4.33 -4.76 5.25
CA LEU A 15 -3.88 -5.43 6.48
C LEU A 15 -2.52 -6.11 6.26
N TYR A 16 -2.40 -6.92 5.21
CA TYR A 16 -1.17 -7.63 4.89
C TYR A 16 -0.04 -6.68 4.51
N GLY A 17 -0.35 -5.66 3.70
CA GLY A 17 0.60 -4.64 3.25
C GLY A 17 1.16 -3.79 4.39
N THR A 18 0.33 -3.45 5.38
CA THR A 18 0.77 -2.69 6.58
C THR A 18 1.49 -3.56 7.60
N MET A 19 1.13 -4.84 7.74
CA MET A 19 1.86 -5.80 8.57
C MET A 19 3.28 -6.03 8.06
N ILE A 20 3.47 -6.15 6.74
CA ILE A 20 4.78 -6.32 6.12
C ILE A 20 5.58 -5.00 6.12
N GLY A 21 4.89 -3.86 6.15
CA GLY A 21 5.53 -2.53 6.09
C GLY A 21 5.91 -2.09 4.67
N ALA A 22 5.43 -2.78 3.64
CA ALA A 22 5.70 -2.46 2.23
C ALA A 22 4.54 -1.73 1.53
N GLY A 23 3.51 -1.28 2.28
CA GLY A 23 2.39 -0.47 1.76
C GLY A 23 1.37 -1.23 0.90
N GLY A 24 1.58 -2.52 0.64
CA GLY A 24 0.61 -3.43 -0.01
C GLY A 24 0.57 -3.40 -1.54
N GLY A 25 1.36 -2.54 -2.18
CA GLY A 25 1.34 -2.36 -3.65
C GLY A 25 1.76 -3.61 -4.43
N PHE A 26 2.71 -4.37 -3.90
CA PHE A 26 3.18 -5.62 -4.50
C PHE A 26 2.08 -6.70 -4.60
N VAL A 27 1.03 -6.62 -3.77
CA VAL A 27 -0.16 -7.49 -3.86
C VAL A 27 -1.27 -6.80 -4.66
N LEU A 28 -1.47 -5.50 -4.42
CA LEU A 28 -2.57 -4.74 -5.03
C LEU A 28 -2.41 -4.63 -6.56
N VAL A 29 -1.21 -4.33 -7.06
CA VAL A 29 -0.96 -4.17 -8.50
C VAL A 29 -1.31 -5.42 -9.30
N PRO A 30 -0.75 -6.62 -9.01
CA PRO A 30 -1.12 -7.83 -9.74
C PRO A 30 -2.60 -8.17 -9.57
N PHE A 31 -3.18 -7.97 -8.39
CA PHE A 31 -4.61 -8.17 -8.17
C PHE A 31 -5.47 -7.30 -9.10
N LEU A 32 -5.13 -6.01 -9.23
CA LEU A 32 -5.83 -5.08 -10.13
C LEU A 32 -5.60 -5.43 -11.61
N LEU A 33 -4.42 -5.90 -11.99
CA LEU A 33 -4.12 -6.36 -13.35
C LEU A 33 -4.95 -7.59 -13.74
N PHE A 34 -5.10 -8.56 -12.83
CA PHE A 34 -5.96 -9.74 -13.07
C PHE A 34 -7.44 -9.37 -13.17
N LEU A 35 -7.87 -8.39 -12.37
CA LEU A 35 -9.27 -7.98 -12.32
C LEU A 35 -9.66 -7.07 -13.48
N TYR A 36 -8.72 -6.25 -13.96
CA TYR A 36 -8.92 -5.29 -15.05
C TYR A 36 -7.88 -5.47 -16.19
N PRO A 37 -7.86 -6.63 -16.87
CA PRO A 37 -6.85 -6.93 -17.89
C PRO A 37 -6.94 -6.03 -19.13
N ALA A 38 -8.08 -5.38 -19.36
CA ALA A 38 -8.31 -4.47 -20.49
C ALA A 38 -8.01 -2.99 -20.17
N LYS A 39 -7.64 -2.66 -18.92
CA LYS A 39 -7.29 -1.28 -18.52
C LYS A 39 -5.81 -1.01 -18.80
N ASN A 40 -5.48 0.25 -19.07
CA ASN A 40 -4.09 0.65 -19.24
C ASN A 40 -3.30 0.43 -17.95
N THR A 41 -2.11 -0.16 -18.07
CA THR A 41 -1.20 -0.43 -16.95
C THR A 41 -0.87 0.83 -16.16
N ASP A 42 -0.70 1.97 -16.84
CA ASP A 42 -0.41 3.27 -16.20
C ASP A 42 -1.54 3.73 -15.26
N PHE A 43 -2.79 3.44 -15.63
CA PHE A 43 -3.94 3.77 -14.79
C PHE A 43 -3.96 2.89 -13.54
N ILE A 44 -3.67 1.59 -13.69
CA ILE A 44 -3.64 0.64 -12.58
C ILE A 44 -2.51 0.96 -11.60
N THR A 45 -1.32 1.29 -12.11
CA THR A 45 -0.18 1.69 -11.26
C THR A 45 -0.49 3.01 -10.55
N GLY A 46 -1.11 3.98 -11.21
CA GLY A 46 -1.55 5.23 -10.60
C GLY A 46 -2.55 5.02 -9.44
N VAL A 47 -3.58 4.21 -9.65
CA VAL A 47 -4.55 3.86 -8.59
C VAL A 47 -3.84 3.13 -7.44
N SER A 48 -2.94 2.21 -7.76
CA SER A 48 -2.19 1.48 -6.72
C SER A 48 -1.31 2.39 -5.89
N LEU A 49 -0.60 3.35 -6.50
CA LEU A 49 0.25 4.29 -5.77
C LEU A 49 -0.56 5.12 -4.76
N ALA A 50 -1.76 5.56 -5.15
CA ALA A 50 -2.67 6.26 -4.24
C ALA A 50 -3.07 5.39 -3.04
N VAL A 51 -3.45 4.13 -3.28
CA VAL A 51 -3.81 3.19 -2.20
C VAL A 51 -2.62 2.88 -1.29
N VAL A 52 -1.44 2.65 -1.88
CA VAL A 52 -0.19 2.40 -1.16
C VAL A 52 0.18 3.58 -0.27
N PHE A 53 0.02 4.81 -0.77
CA PHE A 53 0.25 6.02 0.00
C PHE A 53 -0.62 6.09 1.25
N PHE A 54 -1.94 5.91 1.12
CA PHE A 54 -2.85 5.93 2.27
C PHE A 54 -2.59 4.78 3.25
N ASN A 55 -2.27 3.59 2.74
CA ASN A 55 -1.89 2.44 3.58
C ASN A 55 -0.60 2.70 4.36
N ALA A 56 0.44 3.21 3.70
CA ALA A 56 1.71 3.53 4.32
C ALA A 56 1.54 4.64 5.38
N LEU A 57 0.71 5.66 5.11
CA LEU A 57 0.38 6.70 6.06
C LEU A 57 -0.33 6.14 7.30
N SER A 58 -1.37 5.34 7.09
CA SER A 58 -2.13 4.68 8.16
C SER A 58 -1.24 3.78 9.02
N GLY A 59 -0.41 2.93 8.38
CA GLY A 59 0.56 2.08 9.05
C GLY A 59 1.57 2.89 9.85
N THR A 60 2.11 3.96 9.28
CA THR A 60 3.08 4.84 9.97
C THR A 60 2.47 5.45 11.23
N ILE A 61 1.23 5.92 11.18
CA ILE A 61 0.52 6.45 12.36
C ILE A 61 0.35 5.35 13.43
N ALA A 62 -0.06 4.14 13.02
CA ALA A 62 -0.24 3.02 13.93
C ALA A 62 1.08 2.60 14.62
N TYR A 63 2.17 2.41 13.86
CA TYR A 63 3.48 2.05 14.40
C TYR A 63 4.09 3.17 15.27
N THR A 64 3.84 4.43 14.90
CA THR A 64 4.23 5.60 15.69
C THR A 64 3.54 5.59 17.06
N ARG A 65 2.23 5.32 17.10
CA ARG A 65 1.48 5.22 18.37
C ARG A 65 2.00 4.09 19.26
N MET A 66 2.51 3.02 18.67
CA MET A 66 3.17 1.91 19.38
C MET A 66 4.60 2.21 19.83
N ARG A 67 5.14 3.41 19.57
CA ARG A 67 6.54 3.80 19.82
C ARG A 67 7.58 2.85 19.21
N ARG A 68 7.24 2.20 18.09
CA ARG A 68 8.12 1.26 17.37
C ARG A 68 8.86 1.89 16.19
N VAL A 69 8.76 3.22 16.00
CA VAL A 69 9.36 3.93 14.87
C VAL A 69 10.65 4.62 15.29
N HIS A 70 11.77 4.23 14.65
CA HIS A 70 13.04 4.94 14.76
C HIS A 70 13.12 6.04 13.70
N TYR A 71 12.70 7.25 14.05
CA TYR A 71 12.63 8.39 13.12
C TYR A 71 13.97 8.73 12.45
N ARG A 72 15.08 8.60 13.19
CA ARG A 72 16.42 8.89 12.64
C ARG A 72 16.75 7.95 11.46
N SER A 73 16.53 6.65 11.65
CA SER A 73 16.72 5.65 10.59
C SER A 73 15.72 5.85 9.47
N GLY A 74 14.45 6.11 9.80
CA GLY A 74 13.40 6.38 8.82
C GLY A 74 13.75 7.55 7.89
N LEU A 75 14.21 8.67 8.44
CA LEU A 75 14.61 9.85 7.67
C LEU A 75 15.77 9.54 6.71
N ILE A 76 16.81 8.85 7.19
CA ILE A 76 17.97 8.47 6.36
C ILE A 76 17.51 7.58 5.20
N PHE A 77 16.68 6.57 5.48
CA PHE A 77 16.13 5.69 4.45
C PHE A 77 15.29 6.44 3.42
N THR A 78 14.39 7.34 3.87
CA THR A 78 13.57 8.13 2.94
C THR A 78 14.40 9.08 2.09
N SER A 79 15.45 9.69 2.65
CA SER A 79 16.33 10.57 1.87
C SER A 79 17.11 9.84 0.77
N THR A 80 17.45 8.57 0.98
CA THR A 80 18.09 7.73 -0.05
C THR A 80 17.11 7.07 -1.01
N ALA A 81 15.82 7.02 -0.67
CA ALA A 81 14.80 6.34 -1.45
C ALA A 81 14.11 7.23 -2.49
N ILE A 82 14.21 8.56 -2.36
CA ILE A 82 13.74 9.50 -3.37
C ILE A 82 14.73 9.43 -4.55
N PRO A 83 14.30 8.97 -5.73
CA PRO A 83 15.16 8.90 -6.92
C PRO A 83 15.54 10.28 -7.46
#